data_AF-A0A3B5AQE0-F1
#
_entry.id   AF-A0A3B5AQE0-F1
#
_cell.length_a   1.000
_cell.length_b   1.000
_cell.length_c   1.000
_cell.angle_alpha   90.00
_cell.angle_beta   90.00
_cell.angle_gamma   90.00
#
_symmetry.space_group_name_H-M   'P 1'
#
loop_
_entity.id
_entity.type
_entity.pdbx_description
1 polymer ?
#
loop_
_entity_poly.entity_id
_entity_poly.type
_entity_poly.pdbx_seq_one_letter_code
_entity_poly.pdbx_strand_id
1 'polypeptide(L)'
;VGGFHEWWSAGSLRQSLVNCSGCAEISSVLEVPESLRGTVTLRRGPQLVLLKGGESLSVQRQQLEELYLAHSGSMSILLEEDDGLQNHNLGLPQGPANFTLLWRFSSGTREKVLRWLFPKAELCPLLDSAGTILQRCLVTHSTNSQSKGVGVLGWLVVGEGLPTVRVLPVQRCQKHCSSFNLWLTPGDMVYADPRYWQMELFPGRGQNIICDGSAF
;
A
#
# COMPACT_ATOMS: atom_id res chain seq x y z
N VAL A 1 24.27 18.18 -15.53
CA VAL A 1 23.90 17.45 -16.76
C VAL A 1 24.05 15.97 -16.49
N GLY A 2 22.98 15.19 -16.71
CA GLY A 2 22.99 13.73 -16.56
C GLY A 2 22.19 13.20 -15.37
N GLY A 3 20.87 13.47 -15.32
CA GLY A 3 19.96 12.72 -14.44
C GLY A 3 19.77 11.32 -15.00
N PHE A 4 20.07 10.31 -14.21
CA PHE A 4 19.88 8.91 -14.55
C PHE A 4 18.37 8.60 -14.54
N HIS A 5 17.76 8.60 -15.72
CA HIS A 5 16.44 8.02 -15.96
C HIS A 5 16.65 6.58 -16.42
N GLU A 6 16.46 5.63 -15.51
CA GLU A 6 16.46 4.21 -15.86
C GLU A 6 15.02 3.69 -15.92
N TRP A 7 14.48 3.68 -17.14
CA TRP A 7 13.24 3.01 -17.48
C TRP A 7 13.58 1.56 -17.83
N TRP A 8 12.98 0.58 -17.16
CA TRP A 8 13.21 -0.82 -17.53
C TRP A 8 11.92 -1.65 -17.59
N SER A 9 11.79 -2.41 -18.68
CA SER A 9 10.68 -3.27 -19.14
C SER A 9 10.69 -4.70 -18.56
N ALA A 10 9.52 -5.34 -18.46
CA ALA A 10 9.26 -6.65 -17.84
C ALA A 10 10.15 -7.84 -18.31
N GLY A 11 10.45 -8.80 -17.41
CA GLY A 11 10.86 -10.15 -17.86
C GLY A 11 11.64 -11.08 -16.92
N SER A 12 12.14 -10.65 -15.76
CA SER A 12 12.89 -11.52 -14.83
C SER A 12 12.62 -11.09 -13.38
N LEU A 13 12.77 -11.99 -12.40
CA LEU A 13 12.79 -11.66 -10.97
C LEU A 13 13.82 -10.54 -10.74
N ARG A 14 13.34 -9.29 -10.74
CA ARG A 14 14.18 -8.11 -10.70
C ARG A 14 14.52 -7.79 -9.26
N GLN A 15 15.81 -7.80 -8.98
CA GLN A 15 16.36 -7.35 -7.71
C GLN A 15 16.76 -5.89 -7.88
N SER A 16 15.90 -4.97 -7.48
CA SER A 16 16.30 -3.56 -7.34
C SER A 16 17.33 -3.47 -6.21
N LEU A 17 18.59 -3.16 -6.52
CA LEU A 17 19.69 -3.19 -5.55
C LEU A 17 19.49 -2.14 -4.44
N VAL A 18 19.59 -2.59 -3.19
CA VAL A 18 19.53 -1.76 -1.99
C VAL A 18 20.75 -2.12 -1.15
N ASN A 19 21.69 -1.20 -0.97
CA ASN A 19 22.89 -1.49 -0.18
C ASN A 19 22.55 -1.38 1.32
N CYS A 20 22.21 -2.50 1.95
CA CYS A 20 21.77 -2.60 3.35
C CYS A 20 22.49 -3.68 4.16
N SER A 21 23.74 -3.96 3.79
CA SER A 21 24.55 -5.06 4.31
C SER A 21 24.80 -5.04 5.83
N GLY A 22 24.67 -3.89 6.51
CA GLY A 22 24.99 -3.77 7.94
C GLY A 22 23.82 -3.77 8.92
N CYS A 23 22.56 -3.64 8.48
CA CYS A 23 21.41 -3.65 9.40
C CYS A 23 20.50 -4.87 9.28
N ALA A 24 20.52 -5.52 8.11
CA ALA A 24 19.44 -6.40 7.72
C ALA A 24 19.88 -7.50 6.74
N GLU A 25 21.16 -7.50 6.30
CA GLU A 25 21.69 -8.37 5.24
C GLU A 25 20.90 -8.26 3.91
N ILE A 26 20.23 -7.13 3.68
CA ILE A 26 19.43 -6.90 2.48
C ILE A 26 20.34 -6.26 1.44
N SER A 27 20.40 -6.87 0.25
CA SER A 27 21.10 -6.32 -0.91
C SER A 27 20.15 -5.85 -2.01
N SER A 28 18.86 -6.19 -1.92
CA SER A 28 17.86 -5.87 -2.93
C SER A 28 16.44 -5.94 -2.42
N VAL A 29 15.51 -5.33 -3.16
CA VAL A 29 14.07 -5.57 -3.02
C VAL A 29 13.72 -6.92 -3.63
N LEU A 30 12.96 -7.75 -2.90
CA LEU A 30 12.45 -9.01 -3.42
C LEU A 30 11.18 -8.73 -4.21
N GLU A 31 11.29 -8.70 -5.53
CA GLU A 31 10.13 -8.60 -6.41
C GLU A 31 9.50 -9.97 -6.64
N VAL A 32 8.23 -10.14 -6.33
CA VAL A 32 7.49 -11.40 -6.54
C VAL A 32 6.50 -11.19 -7.67
N PRO A 33 6.69 -11.84 -8.83
CA PRO A 33 5.75 -11.72 -9.94
C PRO A 33 4.44 -12.46 -9.64
N GLU A 34 3.38 -12.10 -10.35
CA GLU A 34 2.04 -12.66 -10.16
C GLU A 34 2.01 -14.19 -10.30
N SER A 35 2.81 -14.76 -11.20
CA SER A 35 2.87 -16.20 -11.46
C SER A 35 3.46 -17.04 -10.31
N LEU A 36 4.20 -16.43 -9.38
CA LEU A 36 4.90 -17.13 -8.29
C LEU A 36 4.20 -16.98 -6.92
N ARG A 37 3.00 -16.41 -6.92
CA ARG A 37 2.22 -16.06 -5.73
C ARG A 37 1.86 -17.22 -4.80
N GLY A 38 1.62 -18.42 -5.34
CA GLY A 38 1.26 -19.61 -4.57
C GLY A 38 2.42 -20.56 -4.24
N THR A 39 3.61 -20.31 -4.79
CA THR A 39 4.78 -21.20 -4.66
C THR A 39 5.87 -20.64 -3.77
N VAL A 40 5.87 -19.32 -3.52
CA VAL A 40 6.89 -18.65 -2.71
C VAL A 40 6.43 -18.55 -1.26
N THR A 41 7.15 -19.22 -0.37
CA THR A 41 7.01 -19.00 1.08
C THR A 41 7.67 -17.67 1.44
N LEU A 42 6.87 -16.60 1.52
CA LEU A 42 7.35 -15.29 1.96
C LEU A 42 7.49 -15.28 3.48
N ARG A 43 8.70 -15.02 3.97
CA ARG A 43 8.96 -14.86 5.41
C ARG A 43 8.91 -13.39 5.78
N ARG A 44 8.18 -13.08 6.86
CA ARG A 44 8.26 -11.76 7.52
C ARG A 44 9.65 -11.57 8.08
N GLY A 45 10.21 -10.37 7.94
CA GLY A 45 11.56 -10.08 8.40
C GLY A 45 12.15 -8.84 7.74
N PRO A 46 13.48 -8.69 7.79
CA PRO A 46 14.17 -7.53 7.23
C PRO A 46 13.87 -7.32 5.74
N GLN A 47 13.83 -8.40 4.95
CA GLN A 47 13.65 -8.34 3.50
C GLN A 47 12.39 -7.56 3.10
N LEU A 48 12.56 -6.47 2.35
CA LEU A 48 11.45 -5.76 1.73
C LEU A 48 10.90 -6.58 0.56
N VAL A 49 9.58 -6.72 0.49
CA VAL A 49 8.90 -7.48 -0.56
C VAL A 49 8.02 -6.55 -1.38
N LEU A 50 8.20 -6.58 -2.69
CA LEU A 50 7.31 -5.95 -3.67
C LEU A 50 6.61 -7.05 -4.45
N LEU A 51 5.33 -7.24 -4.22
CA LEU A 51 4.53 -8.24 -4.90
C LEU A 51 3.75 -7.58 -6.04
N LYS A 52 3.97 -8.05 -7.27
CA LYS A 52 3.24 -7.59 -8.46
C LYS A 52 1.95 -8.39 -8.59
N GLY A 53 0.80 -7.72 -8.44
CA GLY A 53 -0.52 -8.38 -8.44
C GLY A 53 -1.45 -8.09 -9.55
N GLY A 54 -1.14 -7.08 -10.36
CA GLY A 54 -2.03 -6.63 -11.41
C GLY A 54 -3.47 -6.49 -10.94
N GLU A 55 -4.39 -6.95 -11.76
CA GLU A 55 -5.82 -6.81 -11.52
C GLU A 55 -6.30 -7.50 -10.23
N SER A 56 -5.61 -8.56 -9.80
CA SER A 56 -6.00 -9.37 -8.64
C SER A 56 -5.92 -8.61 -7.30
N LEU A 57 -5.11 -7.55 -7.23
CA LEU A 57 -5.02 -6.66 -6.07
C LEU A 57 -5.41 -5.21 -6.39
N SER A 58 -5.89 -4.94 -7.59
CA SER A 58 -6.42 -3.61 -7.93
C SER A 58 -7.83 -3.44 -7.34
N VAL A 59 -8.15 -2.21 -6.94
CA VAL A 59 -9.45 -1.85 -6.38
C VAL A 59 -9.84 -0.50 -6.94
N GLN A 60 -11.02 -0.46 -7.56
CA GLN A 60 -11.61 0.77 -8.08
C GLN A 60 -12.51 1.41 -7.05
N ARG A 61 -12.77 2.70 -7.25
CA ARG A 61 -13.66 3.49 -6.40
C ARG A 61 -15.05 2.87 -6.25
N GLN A 62 -15.64 2.36 -7.33
CA GLN A 62 -16.97 1.74 -7.29
C GLN A 62 -17.02 0.55 -6.33
N GLN A 63 -15.95 -0.27 -6.28
CA GLN A 63 -15.86 -1.41 -5.37
C GLN A 63 -15.78 -0.94 -3.91
N LEU A 64 -15.10 0.19 -3.63
CA LEU A 64 -15.11 0.80 -2.30
C LEU A 64 -16.50 1.33 -1.92
N GLU A 65 -17.23 1.90 -2.86
CA GLU A 65 -18.60 2.38 -2.63
C GLU A 65 -19.56 1.23 -2.31
N GLU A 66 -19.52 0.15 -3.09
CA GLU A 66 -20.30 -1.07 -2.85
C GLU A 66 -19.97 -1.67 -1.48
N LEU A 67 -18.68 -1.73 -1.12
CA LEU A 67 -18.24 -2.24 0.17
C LEU A 67 -18.74 -1.37 1.33
N TYR A 68 -18.63 -0.05 1.20
CA TYR A 68 -19.10 0.90 2.20
C TYR A 68 -20.62 0.81 2.37
N LEU A 69 -21.40 0.72 1.30
CA LEU A 69 -22.85 0.55 1.37
C LEU A 69 -23.24 -0.75 2.09
N ALA A 70 -22.53 -1.85 1.83
CA ALA A 70 -22.78 -3.13 2.47
C ALA A 70 -22.37 -3.17 3.95
N HIS A 71 -21.38 -2.36 4.36
CA HIS A 71 -20.76 -2.46 5.70
C HIS A 71 -20.58 -1.11 6.39
N SER A 72 -21.44 -0.12 6.12
CA SER A 72 -21.32 1.27 6.60
C SER A 72 -21.21 1.36 8.12
N GLY A 73 -21.91 0.49 8.86
CA GLY A 73 -21.81 0.41 10.32
C GLY A 73 -20.43 -0.02 10.86
N SER A 74 -19.58 -0.62 10.02
CA SER A 74 -18.22 -1.08 10.37
C SER A 74 -17.12 -0.15 9.84
N MET A 75 -17.48 1.00 9.27
CA MET A 75 -16.54 1.93 8.65
C MET A 75 -16.80 3.36 9.11
N SER A 76 -15.79 4.22 8.98
CA SER A 76 -15.92 5.66 9.16
C SER A 76 -15.13 6.39 8.09
N ILE A 77 -15.66 7.53 7.65
CA ILE A 77 -15.01 8.39 6.65
C ILE A 77 -14.40 9.57 7.40
N LEU A 78 -13.12 9.84 7.17
CA LEU A 78 -12.44 11.06 7.57
C LEU A 78 -12.17 11.91 6.33
N LEU A 79 -12.56 13.19 6.37
CA LEU A 79 -12.29 14.18 5.32
C LEU A 79 -11.04 14.98 5.70
N GLU A 80 -10.18 15.30 4.73
CA GLU A 80 -8.94 16.09 4.97
C GLU A 80 -9.16 17.62 5.02
N GLU A 81 -10.34 18.08 5.47
CA GLU A 81 -10.81 19.48 5.62
C GLU A 81 -11.34 20.18 4.34
N ASP A 82 -12.66 20.46 4.34
CA ASP A 82 -13.23 21.80 4.15
C ASP A 82 -14.50 21.91 5.02
N ASP A 83 -14.81 23.13 5.45
CA ASP A 83 -15.74 23.56 6.50
C ASP A 83 -17.04 22.76 6.67
N GLY A 84 -17.29 22.34 7.93
CA GLY A 84 -18.55 22.63 8.63
C GLY A 84 -19.88 22.06 8.12
N LEU A 85 -19.97 21.37 6.99
CA LEU A 85 -21.19 20.66 6.59
C LEU A 85 -20.99 19.16 6.74
N GLN A 86 -21.45 18.64 7.88
CA GLN A 86 -21.88 17.24 7.99
C GLN A 86 -23.04 17.01 7.02
N ASN A 87 -22.73 16.80 5.75
CA ASN A 87 -23.71 16.26 4.84
C ASN A 87 -23.81 14.78 5.17
N HIS A 88 -24.87 14.40 5.87
CA HIS A 88 -25.25 13.01 6.13
C HIS A 88 -25.68 12.33 4.81
N ASN A 89 -24.81 12.32 3.81
CA ASN A 89 -24.98 11.47 2.65
C ASN A 89 -24.61 10.05 3.09
N LEU A 90 -25.52 9.08 2.85
CA LEU A 90 -25.34 7.66 3.15
C LEU A 90 -24.22 6.98 2.33
N GLY A 91 -23.37 7.71 1.61
CA GLY A 91 -22.38 7.19 0.66
C GLY A 91 -21.03 7.90 0.73
N LEU A 92 -20.06 7.43 -0.08
CA LEU A 92 -18.74 8.07 -0.18
C LEU A 92 -18.85 9.48 -0.78
N PRO A 93 -17.92 10.41 -0.44
CA PRO A 93 -17.92 11.77 -0.95
C PRO A 93 -17.86 11.80 -2.48
N GLN A 94 -18.86 12.39 -3.15
CA GLN A 94 -18.95 12.41 -4.60
C GLN A 94 -17.91 13.35 -5.23
N GLY A 95 -17.41 13.00 -6.42
CA GLY A 95 -16.45 13.81 -7.17
C GLY A 95 -14.98 13.60 -6.78
N PRO A 96 -14.06 14.45 -7.30
CA PRO A 96 -12.67 14.45 -6.87
C PRO A 96 -12.59 14.89 -5.41
N ALA A 97 -12.43 13.92 -4.51
CA ALA A 97 -12.44 14.15 -3.07
C ALA A 97 -11.30 13.40 -2.39
N ASN A 98 -10.73 14.03 -1.35
CA ASN A 98 -9.74 13.42 -0.48
C ASN A 98 -10.41 12.94 0.79
N PHE A 99 -10.39 11.64 1.02
CA PHE A 99 -10.92 11.05 2.23
C PHE A 99 -10.20 9.77 2.59
N THR A 100 -10.23 9.45 3.88
CA THR A 100 -9.75 8.19 4.41
C THR A 100 -10.96 7.38 4.87
N LEU A 101 -11.15 6.20 4.30
CA LEU A 101 -11.97 5.19 4.97
C LEU A 101 -11.14 4.59 6.11
N LEU A 102 -11.76 4.48 7.27
CA LEU A 102 -11.22 3.83 8.46
C LEU A 102 -12.10 2.65 8.87
N TRP A 103 -11.47 1.58 9.29
CA TRP A 103 -12.14 0.35 9.69
C TRP A 103 -12.43 0.40 11.19
N ARG A 104 -13.71 0.21 11.56
CA ARG A 104 -14.14 0.06 12.95
C ARG A 104 -14.13 -1.41 13.28
N PHE A 105 -13.08 -1.86 13.96
CA PHE A 105 -12.88 -3.28 14.20
C PHE A 105 -13.78 -3.83 15.31
N SER A 106 -14.69 -4.73 14.95
CA SER A 106 -14.96 -5.92 15.75
C SER A 106 -14.01 -7.06 15.29
N SER A 107 -13.49 -7.85 16.22
CA SER A 107 -12.38 -8.80 15.96
C SER A 107 -12.63 -9.81 14.82
N GLY A 108 -13.88 -10.20 14.58
CA GLY A 108 -14.25 -11.21 13.56
C GLY A 108 -14.38 -10.71 12.12
N THR A 109 -14.32 -9.41 11.87
CA THR A 109 -14.58 -8.82 10.54
C THR A 109 -13.29 -8.50 9.76
N ARG A 110 -12.13 -8.50 10.43
CA ARG A 110 -10.84 -8.03 9.88
C ARG A 110 -10.37 -8.79 8.64
N GLU A 111 -10.28 -10.11 8.77
CA GLU A 111 -9.82 -11.01 7.69
C GLU A 111 -10.84 -11.08 6.54
N LYS A 112 -12.11 -10.80 6.83
CA LYS A 112 -13.15 -10.75 5.81
C LYS A 112 -12.97 -9.54 4.90
N VAL A 113 -12.69 -8.35 5.43
CA VAL A 113 -12.62 -7.15 4.58
C VAL A 113 -11.46 -7.18 3.58
N LEU A 114 -10.31 -7.75 3.96
CA LEU A 114 -9.23 -7.96 3.01
C LEU A 114 -9.65 -8.85 1.84
N ARG A 115 -10.37 -9.95 2.11
CA ARG A 115 -10.95 -10.81 1.07
C ARG A 115 -12.03 -10.11 0.25
N TRP A 116 -12.78 -9.17 0.82
CA TRP A 116 -13.77 -8.40 0.06
C TRP A 116 -13.13 -7.40 -0.90
N LEU A 117 -12.15 -6.64 -0.42
CA LEU A 117 -11.43 -5.67 -1.27
C LEU A 117 -10.61 -6.38 -2.33
N PHE A 118 -9.98 -7.47 -1.94
CA PHE A 118 -9.08 -8.23 -2.78
C PHE A 118 -9.58 -9.67 -2.82
N PRO A 119 -10.63 -9.99 -3.60
CA PRO A 119 -11.21 -11.33 -3.67
C PRO A 119 -10.22 -12.39 -4.18
N LYS A 120 -9.11 -11.96 -4.77
CA LYS A 120 -7.99 -12.82 -5.18
C LYS A 120 -6.77 -12.69 -4.24
N ALA A 121 -6.91 -12.11 -3.04
CA ALA A 121 -5.83 -11.98 -2.06
C ALA A 121 -5.45 -13.29 -1.36
N GLU A 122 -6.24 -14.36 -1.49
CA GLU A 122 -5.82 -15.71 -1.13
C GLU A 122 -4.55 -16.14 -1.88
N LEU A 123 -4.24 -15.46 -3.00
CA LEU A 123 -3.00 -15.60 -3.74
C LEU A 123 -1.86 -14.74 -3.18
N CYS A 124 -2.04 -14.02 -2.07
CA CYS A 124 -1.01 -13.19 -1.46
C CYS A 124 -0.62 -13.77 -0.08
N PRO A 125 0.53 -14.48 0.02
CA PRO A 125 0.98 -15.08 1.28
C PRO A 125 1.15 -14.06 2.43
N LEU A 126 1.39 -12.79 2.06
CA LEU A 126 1.55 -11.69 3.01
C LEU A 126 0.22 -11.23 3.61
N LEU A 127 -0.89 -11.33 2.87
CA LEU A 127 -2.22 -10.93 3.36
C LEU A 127 -2.97 -12.06 4.06
N ASP A 128 -2.69 -13.32 3.70
CA ASP A 128 -3.36 -14.50 4.26
C ASP A 128 -2.78 -14.95 5.63
N SER A 129 -1.61 -14.42 6.02
CA SER A 129 -0.98 -14.76 7.28
C SER A 129 -1.59 -14.00 8.47
N ALA A 130 -2.03 -14.73 9.50
CA ALA A 130 -2.51 -14.19 10.77
C ALA A 130 -1.63 -13.00 11.24
N GLY A 131 -2.28 -11.87 11.55
CA GLY A 131 -1.60 -10.67 12.05
C GLY A 131 -1.48 -9.49 11.08
N THR A 132 -1.95 -9.60 9.82
CA THR A 132 -2.16 -8.43 8.96
C THR A 132 -3.53 -7.80 9.24
N ILE A 133 -3.53 -6.50 9.49
CA ILE A 133 -4.75 -5.75 9.80
C ILE A 133 -4.81 -4.56 8.84
N LEU A 134 -5.80 -4.58 7.94
CA LEU A 134 -6.17 -3.42 7.13
C LEU A 134 -6.65 -2.31 8.05
N GLN A 135 -5.94 -1.18 8.07
CA GLN A 135 -6.26 -0.03 8.93
C GLN A 135 -7.16 0.96 8.19
N ARG A 136 -6.81 1.26 6.95
CA ARG A 136 -7.48 2.30 6.17
C ARG A 136 -7.32 2.10 4.68
N CYS A 137 -8.17 2.79 3.93
CA CYS A 137 -7.99 3.05 2.51
C CYS A 137 -8.05 4.56 2.30
N LEU A 138 -6.95 5.11 1.80
CA LEU A 138 -6.80 6.49 1.42
C LEU A 138 -7.29 6.65 -0.03
N VAL A 139 -8.28 7.53 -0.22
CA VAL A 139 -8.74 7.96 -1.54
C VAL A 139 -8.33 9.41 -1.70
N THR A 140 -7.47 9.69 -2.68
CA THR A 140 -7.00 11.04 -2.97
C THR A 140 -7.19 11.36 -4.42
N HIS A 141 -7.54 12.60 -4.69
CA HIS A 141 -7.54 13.17 -6.03
C HIS A 141 -6.68 14.43 -6.04
N SER A 142 -5.58 14.42 -6.77
CA SER A 142 -4.71 15.59 -6.89
C SER A 142 -4.44 15.98 -8.33
N THR A 143 -4.50 17.28 -8.62
CA THR A 143 -4.08 17.85 -9.91
C THR A 143 -2.56 18.04 -9.98
N ASN A 144 -1.88 18.04 -8.83
CA ASN A 144 -0.45 18.25 -8.70
C ASN A 144 0.23 17.05 -8.02
N SER A 145 1.55 16.96 -8.14
CA SER A 145 2.32 16.02 -7.32
C SER A 145 2.27 16.46 -5.85
N GLN A 146 1.77 15.62 -4.96
CA GLN A 146 1.78 15.93 -3.53
C GLN A 146 3.23 15.98 -3.00
N SER A 147 3.57 17.05 -2.27
CA SER A 147 4.89 17.22 -1.67
C SER A 147 5.00 16.62 -0.26
N LYS A 148 3.87 16.35 0.39
CA LYS A 148 3.80 15.78 1.74
C LYS A 148 3.55 14.28 1.65
N GLY A 149 4.46 13.50 2.19
CA GLY A 149 4.30 12.06 2.31
C GLY A 149 3.34 11.69 3.44
N VAL A 150 2.54 10.65 3.23
CA VAL A 150 1.70 10.02 4.24
C VAL A 150 2.46 8.81 4.81
N GLY A 151 2.65 8.75 6.12
CA GLY A 151 3.30 7.62 6.76
C GLY A 151 2.48 6.35 6.60
N VAL A 152 3.13 5.25 6.21
CA VAL A 152 2.55 3.92 6.12
C VAL A 152 3.33 2.95 7.01
N LEU A 153 2.61 2.13 7.76
CA LEU A 153 3.17 1.12 8.65
C LEU A 153 2.96 -0.26 8.04
N GLY A 154 3.97 -1.13 8.06
CA GLY A 154 3.82 -2.55 7.73
C GLY A 154 3.64 -2.87 6.25
N TRP A 155 2.48 -2.58 5.68
CA TRP A 155 2.20 -2.89 4.28
C TRP A 155 1.23 -1.90 3.64
N LEU A 156 1.25 -1.85 2.30
CA LEU A 156 0.24 -1.18 1.47
C LEU A 156 -0.05 -1.97 0.20
N VAL A 157 -1.23 -1.75 -0.36
CA VAL A 157 -1.66 -2.19 -1.68
C VAL A 157 -2.15 -0.99 -2.47
N VAL A 158 -1.69 -0.88 -3.73
CA VAL A 158 -2.17 0.13 -4.68
C VAL A 158 -3.41 -0.42 -5.39
N GLY A 159 -4.59 0.09 -5.04
CA GLY A 159 -5.82 -0.22 -5.74
C GLY A 159 -5.91 0.49 -7.08
N GLU A 160 -5.60 1.79 -7.09
CA GLU A 160 -5.67 2.68 -8.25
C GLU A 160 -4.61 3.78 -8.16
N GLY A 161 -4.19 4.33 -9.30
CA GLY A 161 -3.22 5.41 -9.38
C GLY A 161 -1.77 4.94 -9.56
N LEU A 162 -0.85 5.89 -9.54
CA LEU A 162 0.59 5.67 -9.75
C LEU A 162 1.40 6.34 -8.64
N PRO A 163 1.27 5.86 -7.38
CA PRO A 163 1.96 6.47 -6.26
C PRO A 163 3.46 6.13 -6.27
N THR A 164 4.22 6.98 -5.59
CA THR A 164 5.61 6.69 -5.22
C THR A 164 5.68 6.41 -3.73
N VAL A 165 6.43 5.39 -3.33
CA VAL A 165 6.72 5.11 -1.92
C VAL A 165 8.19 5.32 -1.69
N ARG A 166 8.52 6.23 -0.78
CA ARG A 166 9.88 6.38 -0.28
C ARG A 166 10.07 5.45 0.91
N VAL A 167 11.05 4.56 0.80
CA VAL A 167 11.43 3.63 1.85
C VAL A 167 12.65 4.19 2.56
N LEU A 168 12.55 4.32 3.87
CA LEU A 168 13.63 4.82 4.72
C LEU A 168 14.04 3.74 5.72
N PRO A 169 15.36 3.53 5.92
CA PRO A 169 15.81 2.72 7.04
C PRO A 169 15.49 3.41 8.37
N VAL A 170 15.12 2.62 9.38
CA VAL A 170 14.99 3.13 10.75
C VAL A 170 16.32 3.71 11.25
N GLN A 171 16.28 4.56 12.28
CA GLN A 171 17.45 5.31 12.76
C GLN A 171 18.70 4.43 12.99
N ARG A 172 18.54 3.24 13.58
CA ARG A 172 19.65 2.29 13.81
C ARG A 172 20.29 1.75 12.52
N CYS A 173 19.55 1.75 11.42
CA CYS A 173 19.98 1.24 10.13
C CYS A 173 20.55 2.33 9.20
N GLN A 174 20.34 3.62 9.47
CA GLN A 174 20.70 4.72 8.57
C GLN A 174 22.21 4.82 8.24
N LYS A 175 23.09 4.28 9.11
CA LYS A 175 24.53 4.22 8.84
C LYS A 175 24.92 3.17 7.80
N HIS A 176 24.03 2.20 7.54
CA HIS A 176 24.29 1.01 6.73
C HIS A 176 23.33 0.88 5.56
N CYS A 177 22.39 1.80 5.42
CA CYS A 177 21.29 1.76 4.45
C CYS A 177 20.97 3.17 3.97
N SER A 178 20.77 3.31 2.67
CA SER A 178 20.24 4.53 2.06
C SER A 178 18.72 4.42 1.87
N SER A 179 18.02 5.56 1.87
CA SER A 179 16.63 5.60 1.42
C SER A 179 16.54 5.41 -0.09
N PHE A 180 15.45 4.81 -0.56
CA PHE A 180 15.17 4.62 -1.99
C PHE A 180 13.68 4.81 -2.27
N ASN A 181 13.33 4.91 -3.55
CA ASN A 181 11.94 5.08 -3.98
C ASN A 181 11.47 3.84 -4.73
N LEU A 182 10.19 3.52 -4.56
CA LEU A 182 9.46 2.53 -5.33
C LEU A 182 8.38 3.26 -6.11
N TRP A 183 8.33 3.03 -7.42
CA TRP A 183 7.26 3.50 -8.29
C TRP A 183 6.28 2.36 -8.48
N LEU A 184 5.05 2.58 -8.03
CA LEU A 184 4.07 1.52 -7.92
C LEU A 184 2.95 1.70 -8.96
N THR A 185 2.42 0.57 -9.40
CA THR A 185 1.28 0.50 -10.31
C THR A 185 0.10 -0.19 -9.62
N PRO A 186 -1.14 -0.05 -10.14
CA PRO A 186 -2.28 -0.77 -9.61
C PRO A 186 -2.02 -2.27 -9.50
N GLY A 187 -2.35 -2.84 -8.35
CA GLY A 187 -2.07 -4.23 -8.00
C GLY A 187 -0.75 -4.50 -7.29
N ASP A 188 0.13 -3.50 -7.19
CA ASP A 188 1.37 -3.66 -6.43
C ASP A 188 1.10 -3.65 -4.94
N MET A 189 1.72 -4.58 -4.22
CA MET A 189 1.73 -4.64 -2.77
C MET A 189 3.15 -4.52 -2.27
N VAL A 190 3.37 -3.67 -1.27
CA VAL A 190 4.64 -3.54 -0.58
C VAL A 190 4.48 -4.02 0.84
N TYR A 191 5.39 -4.87 1.29
CA TYR A 191 5.55 -5.23 2.70
C TYR A 191 6.95 -4.81 3.16
N ALA A 192 6.98 -4.07 4.26
CA ALA A 192 8.20 -3.63 4.91
C ALA A 192 8.03 -3.71 6.43
N ASP A 193 8.86 -4.52 7.07
CA ASP A 193 8.81 -4.70 8.52
C ASP A 193 9.20 -3.39 9.24
N PRO A 194 8.33 -2.83 10.11
CA PRO A 194 8.56 -1.56 10.79
C PRO A 194 9.77 -1.59 11.74
N ARG A 195 10.30 -2.77 12.08
CA ARG A 195 11.55 -2.92 12.82
C ARG A 195 12.76 -2.50 11.98
N TYR A 196 12.67 -2.51 10.66
CA TYR A 196 13.81 -2.22 9.77
C TYR A 196 13.55 -1.01 8.88
N TRP A 197 12.28 -0.74 8.55
CA TRP A 197 11.89 0.20 7.54
C TRP A 197 10.77 1.14 7.98
N GLN A 198 10.76 2.33 7.39
CA GLN A 198 9.66 3.28 7.40
C GLN A 198 9.25 3.54 5.95
N MET A 199 7.95 3.75 5.72
CA MET A 199 7.43 4.05 4.39
C MET A 199 6.70 5.39 4.40
N GLU A 200 7.05 6.25 3.45
CA GLU A 200 6.35 7.50 3.16
C GLU A 200 5.69 7.37 1.78
N LEU A 201 4.37 7.39 1.74
CA LEU A 201 3.55 7.31 0.53
C LEU A 201 3.33 8.71 -0.06
N PHE A 202 3.57 8.84 -1.36
CA PHE A 202 3.31 10.04 -2.14
C PHE A 202 2.30 9.69 -3.24
N PRO A 203 1.01 10.03 -3.08
CA PRO A 203 0.00 9.85 -4.12
C PRO A 203 0.39 10.53 -5.44
N GLY A 204 0.09 9.85 -6.55
CA GLY A 204 0.32 10.38 -7.89
C GLY A 204 -0.70 11.44 -8.29
N ARG A 205 -0.59 11.94 -9.53
CA ARG A 205 -1.62 12.81 -10.12
C ARG A 205 -2.87 12.00 -10.45
N GLY A 206 -4.03 12.65 -10.39
CA GLY A 206 -5.34 12.04 -10.60
C GLY A 206 -5.85 11.33 -9.34
N GLN A 207 -6.75 10.36 -9.54
CA GLN A 207 -7.28 9.53 -8.47
C GLN A 207 -6.25 8.47 -8.06
N ASN A 208 -6.09 8.30 -6.76
CA ASN A 208 -5.34 7.20 -6.18
C ASN A 208 -6.17 6.55 -5.09
N ILE A 209 -6.10 5.23 -5.03
CA ILE A 209 -6.71 4.41 -3.99
C ILE A 209 -5.58 3.54 -3.42
N ILE A 210 -5.23 3.78 -2.16
CA ILE A 210 -4.20 3.00 -1.46
C ILE A 210 -4.78 2.48 -0.17
N CYS A 211 -4.73 1.17 0.03
CA CYS A 211 -5.12 0.54 1.28
C CYS A 211 -3.87 0.11 2.04
N ASP A 212 -3.80 0.44 3.32
CA ASP A 212 -2.64 0.16 4.16
C ASP A 212 -3.03 -0.45 5.50
N GLY A 213 -2.04 -1.07 6.13
CA GLY A 213 -2.30 -1.77 7.37
C GLY A 213 -1.06 -2.25 8.10
N SER A 214 -1.25 -2.54 9.38
CA SER A 214 -0.17 -3.08 10.21
C SER A 214 0.02 -4.57 9.97
N ALA A 215 1.26 -5.03 10.17
CA ALA A 215 1.61 -6.44 10.28
C ALA A 215 2.34 -6.63 11.61
N PHE A 216 1.81 -7.52 12.46
CA PHE A 216 2.41 -7.91 13.75
C PHE A 216 3.22 -9.19 13.62
#